data_AF-A0AAV3XEV3-F1
#
_entry.id   AF-A0AAV3XEV3-F1
#
_cell.length_a   1.000
_cell.length_b   1.000
_cell.length_c   1.000
_cell.angle_alpha   90.00
_cell.angle_beta   90.00
_cell.angle_gamma   90.00
#
_symmetry.space_group_name_H-M   'P 1'
#
loop_
_entity.id
_entity.type
_entity.pdbx_description
1 polymer ?
#
loop_
_entity_poly.entity_id
_entity_poly.type
_entity_poly.pdbx_seq_one_letter_code
_entity_poly.pdbx_strand_id
1 'polypeptide(L)' 'MNEERLEAYLSLIDCLINCDDGEEMQILENHKNLLDYDFIKFIKKYS' A
#
# COMPACT_ATOMS: atom_id res chain seq x y z
N MET A 1 -6.13 -14.91 -1.51
CA MET A 1 -5.98 -13.44 -1.66
C MET A 1 -7.10 -13.01 -2.59
N ASN A 2 -7.91 -12.03 -2.17
CA ASN A 2 -8.92 -11.46 -3.06
C ASN A 2 -8.23 -10.51 -4.05
N GLU A 3 -8.60 -10.58 -5.32
CA GLU A 3 -8.07 -9.70 -6.37
C GLU A 3 -8.29 -8.22 -6.03
N GLU A 4 -9.45 -7.87 -5.47
CA GLU A 4 -9.77 -6.53 -4.98
C GLU A 4 -8.75 -6.00 -3.95
N ARG A 5 -8.27 -6.87 -3.04
CA ARG A 5 -7.24 -6.47 -2.06
C ARG A 5 -5.88 -6.29 -2.71
N LEU A 6 -5.57 -7.10 -3.72
CA LEU A 6 -4.33 -6.98 -4.47
C LEU A 6 -4.28 -5.65 -5.22
N GLU A 7 -5.38 -5.30 -5.91
CA GLU A 7 -5.52 -4.01 -6.60
C GLU A 7 -5.42 -2.83 -5.62
N ALA A 8 -6.04 -2.93 -4.44
CA ALA A 8 -5.94 -1.90 -3.42
C ALA A 8 -4.49 -1.71 -2.92
N TYR A 9 -3.73 -2.80 -2.76
CA TYR A 9 -2.30 -2.72 -2.40
C TYR A 9 -1.45 -2.13 -3.51
N LEU A 10 -1.68 -2.52 -4.75
CA LEU A 10 -0.98 -1.96 -5.90
C LEU A 10 -1.27 -0.47 -6.05
N SER A 11 -2.52 -0.05 -5.87
CA SER A 11 -2.90 1.37 -5.88
C SER A 11 -2.25 2.14 -4.75
N LEU A 12 -2.17 1.57 -3.54
CA LEU A 12 -1.50 2.20 -2.42
C LEU A 12 0.01 2.37 -2.69
N ILE A 13 0.65 1.34 -3.23
CA ILE A 13 2.08 1.39 -3.59
C ILE A 13 2.32 2.43 -4.67
N ASP A 14 1.49 2.48 -5.71
CA ASP A 14 1.61 3.47 -6.78
C ASP A 14 1.42 4.90 -6.25
N CYS A 15 0.46 5.12 -5.35
CA CYS A 15 0.32 6.41 -4.66
C CYS A 15 1.57 6.77 -3.85
N LEU A 16 2.20 5.82 -3.17
CA LEU A 16 3.41 6.07 -2.37
C LEU A 16 4.66 6.29 -3.24
N ILE A 17 4.70 5.74 -4.44
CA ILE A 17 5.81 5.95 -5.39
C ILE A 17 5.69 7.33 -6.06
N ASN A 18 4.47 7.77 -6.34
CA ASN A 18 4.20 9.00 -7.08
C ASN A 18 3.84 10.19 -6.16
N CYS A 19 3.81 10.02 -4.84
CA CYS A 19 3.51 11.13 -3.95
C CYS A 19 4.70 12.07 -3.77
N ASP A 20 4.39 13.34 -3.51
CA ASP A 20 5.38 14.33 -3.15
C ASP A 20 5.91 14.10 -1.72
N ASP A 21 7.15 14.53 -1.46
CA ASP A 21 7.80 14.39 -0.15
C ASP A 21 6.92 14.99 0.96
N GLY A 22 6.49 14.13 1.89
CA GLY A 22 5.66 14.51 3.05
C GLY A 22 4.19 14.10 2.95
N GLU A 23 3.72 13.64 1.80
CA GLU A 23 2.36 13.09 1.65
C GLU A 23 2.28 11.60 2.00
N GLU A 24 3.41 10.89 2.08
CA GLU A 24 3.45 9.45 2.37
C GLU A 24 2.68 9.13 3.65
N MET A 25 2.91 9.92 4.70
CA MET A 25 2.32 9.66 6.01
C MET A 25 0.80 9.82 5.98
N GLN A 26 0.29 10.80 5.22
CA GLN A 26 -1.14 11.05 5.07
C GLN A 26 -1.81 9.97 4.23
N ILE A 27 -1.14 9.50 3.17
CA ILE A 27 -1.59 8.39 2.32
C ILE A 27 -1.65 7.10 3.13
N LEU A 28 -0.61 6.81 3.93
CA LEU A 28 -0.56 5.63 4.81
C LEU A 28 -1.65 5.67 5.88
N GLU A 29 -1.89 6.82 6.50
CA GLU A 29 -2.97 7.00 7.49
C GLU A 29 -4.35 6.78 6.87
N ASN A 30 -4.59 7.31 5.68
CA ASN A 30 -5.86 7.12 4.96
C ASN A 30 -6.10 5.67 4.53
N HIS A 31 -5.04 4.88 4.35
CA HIS A 31 -5.10 3.48 3.92
C HIS A 31 -4.64 2.52 5.02
N LYS A 32 -4.77 2.90 6.31
CA LYS A 32 -4.36 2.07 7.46
C LYS A 32 -4.98 0.68 7.47
N ASN A 33 -6.20 0.54 6.95
CA ASN A 33 -6.90 -0.73 6.79
C ASN A 33 -6.21 -1.68 5.80
N LEU A 34 -5.41 -1.15 4.87
CA LEU A 34 -4.61 -1.91 3.92
C LEU A 34 -3.21 -2.24 4.47
N LEU A 35 -2.74 -1.53 5.50
CA LEU A 35 -1.45 -1.77 6.16
C LEU A 35 -1.50 -2.97 7.11
N ASP A 36 -1.86 -4.14 6.57
CA ASP A 36 -2.01 -5.37 7.33
C ASP A 36 -0.86 -6.36 7.07
N TYR A 37 -0.93 -7.51 7.75
CA TYR A 37 0.07 -8.56 7.61
C TYR A 37 0.23 -9.08 6.18
N ASP A 38 -0.86 -9.14 5.41
CA ASP A 38 -0.81 -9.63 4.03
C ASP A 38 -0.16 -8.60 3.10
N PHE A 39 -0.34 -7.30 3.35
CA PHE A 39 0.38 -6.25 2.65
C PHE A 39 1.89 -6.32 2.87
N ILE A 40 2.33 -6.48 4.13
CA ILE A 40 3.75 -6.66 4.45
C ILE A 40 4.31 -7.92 3.77
N LYS A 41 3.54 -9.01 3.76
CA LYS A 41 3.92 -10.25 3.07
C LYS A 41 3.98 -10.07 1.56
N PHE A 42 3.09 -9.26 1.00
CA PHE A 42 3.07 -8.91 -0.42
C PHE A 42 4.33 -8.13 -0.82
N ILE A 43 4.66 -7.04 -0.11
CA ILE A 43 5.88 -6.26 -0.37
C ILE A 43 7.12 -7.15 -0.27
N LYS A 44 7.23 -7.96 0.80
CA LYS A 44 8.38 -8.86 0.98
C LYS A 44 8.55 -9.91 -0.10
N LYS A 45 7.48 -10.31 -0.78
CA LYS A 45 7.54 -11.29 -1.87
C LYS A 45 8.15 -10.68 -3.14
N TYR A 46 8.07 -9.36 -3.31
CA TYR A 46 8.52 -8.64 -4.50
C TYR A 46 9.66 -7.64 -4.23
N SER A 47 10.22 -7.63 -3.01
CA SER A 47 11.44 -6.90 -2.62
C SER A 47 12.68 -7.77 -2.80
#